data_AF-A0A3B9ZN62-F1
#
_entry.id   AF-A0A3B9ZN62-F1
#
_cell.length_a   1.000
_cell.length_b   1.000
_cell.length_c   1.000
_cell.angle_alpha   90.00
_cell.angle_beta   90.00
_cell.angle_gamma   90.00
#
_symmetry.space_group_name_H-M   'P 1'
#
loop_
_entity.id
_entity.type
_entity.pdbx_description
1 polymer ?
#
loop_
_entity_poly.entity_id
_entity_poly.type
_entity_poly.pdbx_seq_one_letter_code
_entity_poly.pdbx_strand_id
1 'polypeptide(L)'
;MQTGSPYKRSERIESFTFWGLVVIGLIPLIFTKYYLTLDGPAHLYNGNIIKELLLGNHVEFSNLFKFNPLPVPNWISHFTLACLDMVFPDFLSEKIVLGSYLVLFPYFFRKIILWFAPQNTVFSYLGVLFAHNHLFYFGFYNMIIALVAFFATTYYILNYVNKINFRQIAALSLLFLLIYFSHILILMVTILVALLLPLASLKIEKTENRLVVSNWRLFYTKLMVILPATIPAIALAGQYLWNVDSLETAERIDMKMLFNWMIDIRPLLPLCYCADRIYFTHVLSALFLLMIVTNLYFLVKNNCRVSEGKLRIHWPKPTFSIVWALLFMAFTALLFIFTNANLMSERLVILAFIFLCFWLATQTYPRWLHKTAIFIIVVIQVCFSFYFTRAMRQNSRQVELIKEVTLHVEPGSLLLPFNFASNGNWLHTHSPGYLGSGKPIAVIENYEAQLKWFPLTWNMKGPYELGPI
;
A
#
# COMPACT_ATOMS: atom_id res chain seq x y z
N MET A 1 -5.02 -14.73 44.38
CA MET A 1 -5.42 -14.13 43.08
C MET A 1 -4.80 -12.75 42.96
N GLN A 2 -3.67 -12.63 42.26
CA GLN A 2 -3.02 -11.35 42.01
C GLN A 2 -3.84 -10.56 40.98
N THR A 3 -4.54 -9.53 41.45
CA THR A 3 -5.20 -8.54 40.60
C THR A 3 -4.13 -7.84 39.76
N GLY A 4 -4.06 -8.16 38.46
CA GLY A 4 -3.13 -7.53 37.54
C GLY A 4 -3.29 -6.00 37.54
N SER A 5 -2.17 -5.27 37.51
CA SER A 5 -2.19 -3.81 37.60
C SER A 5 -3.10 -3.19 36.53
N PRO A 6 -3.78 -2.07 36.83
CA PRO A 6 -4.72 -1.42 35.90
C PRO A 6 -4.07 -1.05 34.54
N TYR A 7 -2.76 -0.85 34.53
CA TYR A 7 -1.97 -0.59 33.32
C TYR A 7 -1.98 -1.79 32.36
N LYS A 8 -1.70 -3.00 32.85
CA LYS A 8 -1.72 -4.24 32.04
C LYS A 8 -3.11 -4.56 31.50
N ARG A 9 -4.17 -4.20 32.24
CA ARG A 9 -5.56 -4.39 31.79
C ARG A 9 -5.92 -3.44 30.65
N SER A 10 -5.49 -2.19 30.70
CA SER A 10 -5.72 -1.20 29.64
C SER A 10 -5.04 -1.59 28.33
N GLU A 11 -3.80 -2.09 28.38
CA GLU A 11 -3.07 -2.56 27.19
C GLU A 11 -3.75 -3.77 26.52
N ARG A 12 -4.28 -4.71 27.32
CA ARG A 12 -5.02 -5.87 26.78
C ARG A 12 -6.30 -5.45 26.07
N ILE A 13 -7.07 -4.53 26.65
CA ILE A 13 -8.32 -4.03 26.04
C ILE A 13 -8.01 -3.29 24.73
N GLU A 14 -6.96 -2.46 24.71
CA GLU A 14 -6.53 -1.76 23.52
C GLU A 14 -6.11 -2.74 22.42
N SER A 15 -5.29 -3.75 22.74
CA SER A 15 -4.89 -4.76 21.76
C SER A 15 -6.06 -5.59 21.25
N PHE A 16 -7.03 -5.92 22.12
CA PHE A 16 -8.24 -6.66 21.73
C PHE A 16 -9.11 -5.83 20.79
N THR A 17 -9.30 -4.53 21.10
CA THR A 17 -10.04 -3.60 20.24
C THR A 17 -9.38 -3.48 18.86
N PHE A 18 -8.05 -3.33 18.81
CA PHE A 18 -7.32 -3.26 17.56
C PHE A 18 -7.55 -4.50 16.68
N TRP A 19 -7.34 -5.71 17.22
CA TRP A 19 -7.55 -6.94 16.46
C TRP A 19 -9.02 -7.18 16.12
N GLY A 20 -9.95 -6.79 17.00
CA GLY A 20 -11.38 -6.80 16.71
C GLY A 20 -11.74 -5.96 15.49
N LEU A 21 -11.14 -4.77 15.34
CA LEU A 21 -11.34 -3.93 14.16
C LEU A 21 -10.69 -4.52 12.90
N VAL A 22 -9.54 -5.18 13.01
CA VAL A 22 -8.94 -5.93 11.88
C VAL A 22 -9.90 -7.03 11.41
N VAL A 23 -10.48 -7.80 12.34
CA VAL A 23 -11.48 -8.83 12.02
C VAL A 23 -12.73 -8.20 11.38
N ILE A 24 -13.22 -7.08 11.88
CA ILE A 24 -14.33 -6.34 11.26
C ILE A 24 -13.97 -5.92 9.84
N GLY A 25 -12.73 -5.47 9.61
CA GLY A 25 -12.22 -5.14 8.27
C GLY A 25 -12.17 -6.35 7.32
N LEU A 26 -12.13 -7.59 7.81
CA LEU A 26 -12.17 -8.80 6.98
C LEU A 26 -13.61 -9.23 6.61
N ILE A 27 -14.64 -8.70 7.26
CA ILE A 27 -16.05 -9.06 7.02
C ILE A 27 -16.42 -8.94 5.53
N PRO A 28 -16.12 -7.85 4.81
CA PRO A 28 -16.47 -7.74 3.39
C PRO A 28 -15.92 -8.90 2.54
N LEU A 29 -14.71 -9.38 2.87
CA LEU A 29 -14.03 -10.46 2.16
C LEU A 29 -14.57 -11.85 2.52
N ILE A 30 -14.94 -12.06 3.78
CA ILE A 30 -15.44 -13.35 4.26
C ILE A 30 -16.84 -13.64 3.71
N PHE A 31 -17.72 -12.62 3.65
CA PHE A 31 -19.14 -12.80 3.32
C PHE A 31 -19.49 -12.70 1.83
N THR A 32 -18.52 -12.61 0.92
CA THR A 32 -18.74 -12.64 -0.54
C THR A 32 -17.93 -13.77 -1.14
N LYS A 33 -18.43 -14.48 -2.16
CA LYS A 33 -17.64 -15.57 -2.78
C LYS A 33 -16.49 -15.03 -3.61
N TYR A 34 -16.78 -14.05 -4.45
CA TYR A 34 -15.81 -13.30 -5.23
C TYR A 34 -15.66 -11.90 -4.65
N TYR A 35 -14.45 -11.34 -4.71
CA TYR A 35 -14.17 -10.00 -4.22
C TYR A 35 -13.68 -9.15 -5.39
N LEU A 36 -14.63 -8.60 -6.16
CA LEU A 36 -14.32 -7.84 -7.36
C LEU A 36 -13.55 -6.56 -7.00
N THR A 37 -12.31 -6.49 -7.44
CA THR A 37 -11.53 -5.25 -7.59
C THR A 37 -11.38 -4.94 -9.08
N LEU A 38 -10.90 -3.75 -9.42
CA LEU A 38 -10.75 -3.35 -10.83
C LEU A 38 -9.78 -4.28 -11.59
N ASP A 39 -8.52 -4.38 -11.14
CA ASP A 39 -7.46 -5.15 -11.83
C ASP A 39 -7.33 -6.60 -11.33
N GLY A 40 -7.93 -6.94 -10.19
CA GLY A 40 -7.86 -8.29 -9.60
C GLY A 40 -8.18 -9.45 -10.54
N PRO A 41 -9.23 -9.36 -11.39
CA PRO A 41 -9.53 -10.41 -12.34
C PRO A 41 -8.42 -10.62 -13.39
N ALA A 42 -7.71 -9.56 -13.79
CA ALA A 42 -6.58 -9.67 -14.71
C ALA A 42 -5.38 -10.35 -14.03
N HIS A 43 -5.11 -10.00 -12.78
CA HIS A 43 -4.07 -10.66 -11.98
C HIS A 43 -4.34 -12.16 -11.79
N LEU A 44 -5.59 -12.53 -11.50
CA LEU A 44 -6.01 -13.93 -11.41
C LEU A 44 -5.83 -14.66 -12.74
N TYR A 45 -6.28 -14.05 -13.83
CA TYR A 45 -6.14 -14.64 -15.15
C TYR A 45 -4.67 -14.87 -15.54
N ASN A 46 -3.82 -13.87 -15.32
CA ASN A 46 -2.39 -14.01 -15.59
C ASN A 46 -1.71 -14.99 -14.62
N GLY A 47 -2.18 -15.11 -13.37
CA GLY A 47 -1.78 -16.20 -12.47
C GLY A 47 -2.07 -17.58 -13.06
N ASN A 48 -3.27 -17.77 -13.63
CA ASN A 48 -3.63 -19.01 -14.33
C ASN A 48 -2.77 -19.23 -15.58
N ILE A 49 -2.50 -18.21 -16.40
CA ILE A 49 -1.59 -18.33 -17.56
C ILE A 49 -0.20 -18.78 -17.11
N ILE A 50 0.38 -18.17 -16.06
CA ILE A 50 1.68 -18.58 -15.51
C ILE A 50 1.64 -20.06 -15.09
N LYS A 51 0.60 -20.47 -14.37
CA LYS A 51 0.42 -21.86 -13.94
C LYS A 51 0.41 -22.82 -15.13
N GLU A 52 -0.36 -22.52 -16.18
CA GLU A 52 -0.45 -23.37 -17.38
C GLU A 52 0.85 -23.39 -18.20
N LEU A 53 1.58 -22.26 -18.27
CA LEU A 53 2.90 -22.21 -18.91
C LEU A 53 3.93 -23.06 -18.16
N LEU A 54 3.87 -23.11 -16.82
CA LEU A 54 4.77 -23.91 -16.00
C LEU A 54 4.45 -25.41 -16.05
N LEU A 55 3.16 -25.78 -16.17
CA LEU A 55 2.72 -27.18 -16.20
C LEU A 55 2.75 -27.78 -17.62
N GLY A 56 2.59 -26.96 -18.66
CA GLY A 56 2.66 -27.42 -20.06
C GLY A 56 1.45 -28.24 -20.54
N ASN A 57 0.31 -28.17 -19.83
CA ASN A 57 -0.84 -29.04 -20.09
C ASN A 57 -1.63 -28.68 -21.37
N HIS A 58 -1.62 -27.41 -21.78
CA HIS A 58 -2.42 -26.90 -22.91
C HIS A 58 -1.56 -26.13 -23.91
N VAL A 59 -0.91 -26.86 -24.83
CA VAL A 59 0.09 -26.32 -25.76
C VAL A 59 -0.46 -25.18 -26.63
N GLU A 60 -1.69 -25.30 -27.16
CA GLU A 60 -2.30 -24.27 -28.02
C GLU A 60 -2.55 -22.95 -27.27
N PHE A 61 -3.06 -23.04 -26.03
CA PHE A 61 -3.24 -21.89 -25.14
C PHE A 61 -1.91 -21.26 -24.73
N SER A 62 -0.95 -22.10 -24.32
CA SER A 62 0.39 -21.66 -23.90
C SER A 62 1.18 -20.99 -25.02
N ASN A 63 0.93 -21.35 -26.29
CA ASN A 63 1.61 -20.73 -27.43
C ASN A 63 1.21 -19.26 -27.66
N LEU A 64 0.11 -18.78 -27.06
CA LEU A 64 -0.36 -17.39 -27.17
C LEU A 64 0.38 -16.44 -26.22
N PHE A 65 1.01 -16.96 -25.18
CA PHE A 65 1.65 -16.18 -24.14
C PHE A 65 3.11 -16.57 -23.97
N LYS A 66 3.92 -15.64 -23.50
CA LYS A 66 5.31 -15.91 -23.09
C LYS A 66 5.69 -15.04 -21.91
N PHE A 67 6.65 -15.52 -21.12
CA PHE A 67 7.26 -14.69 -20.10
C PHE A 67 7.94 -13.48 -20.72
N ASN A 68 7.84 -12.36 -20.02
CA ASN A 68 8.59 -11.17 -20.34
C ASN A 68 10.10 -11.50 -20.21
N PRO A 69 10.92 -11.26 -21.25
CA PRO A 69 12.35 -11.60 -21.22
C PRO A 69 13.13 -10.74 -20.22
N LEU A 70 12.59 -9.60 -19.81
CA LEU A 70 13.20 -8.73 -18.82
C LEU A 70 12.63 -9.05 -17.41
N PRO A 71 13.47 -9.02 -16.36
CA PRO A 71 13.01 -9.18 -14.99
C PRO A 71 12.31 -7.90 -14.51
N VAL A 72 11.12 -7.63 -15.02
CA VAL A 72 10.34 -6.42 -14.73
C VAL A 72 9.73 -6.45 -13.32
N PRO A 73 9.30 -5.31 -12.75
CA PRO A 73 8.46 -5.30 -11.54
C PRO A 73 7.08 -5.96 -11.81
N ASN A 74 6.19 -5.94 -10.82
CA ASN A 74 4.82 -6.49 -10.90
C ASN A 74 4.72 -8.02 -11.06
N TRP A 75 5.70 -8.78 -10.53
CA TRP A 75 5.70 -10.24 -10.54
C TRP A 75 4.99 -10.85 -9.34
N ILE A 76 5.17 -10.25 -8.15
CA ILE A 76 4.90 -10.96 -6.89
C ILE A 76 3.44 -11.40 -6.76
N SER A 77 2.45 -10.56 -7.10
CA SER A 77 1.05 -11.00 -7.00
C SER A 77 0.73 -12.12 -7.98
N HIS A 78 1.19 -12.02 -9.22
CA HIS A 78 0.91 -12.98 -10.29
C HIS A 78 1.46 -14.36 -9.98
N PHE A 79 2.74 -14.45 -9.59
CA PHE A 79 3.35 -15.72 -9.22
C PHE A 79 2.76 -16.27 -7.91
N THR A 80 2.39 -15.41 -6.96
CA THR A 80 1.71 -15.86 -5.73
C THR A 80 0.35 -16.48 -6.06
N LEU A 81 -0.45 -15.85 -6.92
CA LEU A 81 -1.73 -16.38 -7.37
C LEU A 81 -1.54 -17.69 -8.14
N ALA A 82 -0.58 -17.75 -9.07
CA ALA A 82 -0.24 -18.98 -9.80
C ALA A 82 0.08 -20.15 -8.85
N CYS A 83 0.88 -19.92 -7.80
CA CYS A 83 1.19 -20.92 -6.79
C CYS A 83 -0.02 -21.32 -5.95
N LEU A 84 -0.88 -20.37 -5.56
CA LEU A 84 -2.10 -20.66 -4.80
C LEU A 84 -3.12 -21.44 -5.64
N ASP A 85 -3.25 -21.12 -6.93
CA ASP A 85 -4.16 -21.76 -7.89
C ASP A 85 -3.78 -23.20 -8.23
N MET A 86 -2.59 -23.66 -7.83
CA MET A 86 -2.23 -25.08 -7.89
C MET A 86 -2.93 -25.90 -6.80
N VAL A 87 -3.37 -25.26 -5.71
CA VAL A 87 -3.92 -25.93 -4.51
C VAL A 87 -5.36 -25.52 -4.23
N PHE A 88 -5.71 -24.26 -4.52
CA PHE A 88 -7.01 -23.67 -4.21
C PHE A 88 -7.74 -23.25 -5.49
N PRO A 89 -9.08 -23.18 -5.47
CA PRO A 89 -9.83 -22.49 -6.51
C PRO A 89 -9.48 -21.00 -6.56
N ASP A 90 -9.57 -20.41 -7.76
CA ASP A 90 -9.23 -19.01 -8.07
C ASP A 90 -9.78 -17.98 -7.08
N PHE A 91 -11.07 -18.07 -6.72
CA PHE A 91 -11.71 -17.16 -5.77
C PHE A 91 -11.07 -17.22 -4.38
N LEU A 92 -10.60 -18.39 -3.96
CA LEU A 92 -9.97 -18.59 -2.65
C LEU A 92 -8.53 -18.11 -2.68
N SER A 93 -7.79 -18.33 -3.77
CA SER A 93 -6.45 -17.78 -3.98
C SER A 93 -6.45 -16.25 -3.87
N GLU A 94 -7.37 -15.57 -4.56
CA GLU A 94 -7.55 -14.13 -4.48
C GLU A 94 -7.85 -13.69 -3.03
N LYS A 95 -8.79 -14.36 -2.37
CA LYS A 95 -9.11 -14.07 -0.96
C LYS A 95 -7.93 -14.25 -0.02
N ILE A 96 -7.08 -15.25 -0.23
CA ILE A 96 -5.88 -15.46 0.60
C ILE A 96 -4.94 -14.26 0.44
N VAL A 97 -4.71 -13.78 -0.78
CA VAL A 97 -3.87 -12.60 -1.04
C VAL A 97 -4.47 -11.35 -0.39
N LEU A 98 -5.75 -11.06 -0.65
CA LEU A 98 -6.44 -9.90 -0.11
C LEU A 98 -6.55 -9.94 1.42
N GLY A 99 -6.89 -11.09 1.99
CA GLY A 99 -7.01 -11.29 3.42
C GLY A 99 -5.67 -11.15 4.14
N SER A 100 -4.60 -11.69 3.55
CA SER A 100 -3.24 -11.50 4.06
C SER A 100 -2.85 -10.03 4.09
N TYR A 101 -3.17 -9.28 3.03
CA TYR A 101 -2.95 -7.84 2.98
C TYR A 101 -3.73 -7.09 4.08
N LEU A 102 -5.04 -7.36 4.22
CA LEU A 102 -5.91 -6.73 5.20
C LEU A 102 -5.49 -6.99 6.66
N VAL A 103 -4.69 -8.04 6.90
CA VAL A 103 -4.09 -8.33 8.22
C VAL A 103 -2.69 -7.74 8.35
N LEU A 104 -1.82 -7.96 7.37
CA LEU A 104 -0.40 -7.59 7.45
C LEU A 104 -0.18 -6.07 7.35
N PHE A 105 -1.00 -5.36 6.58
CA PHE A 105 -0.95 -3.90 6.49
C PHE A 105 -1.15 -3.23 7.85
N PRO A 106 -2.29 -3.43 8.56
CA PRO A 106 -2.46 -2.83 9.88
C PRO A 106 -1.46 -3.37 10.91
N TYR A 107 -1.07 -4.65 10.81
CA TYR A 107 -0.08 -5.24 11.72
C TYR A 107 1.28 -4.53 11.65
N PHE A 108 1.89 -4.43 10.48
CA PHE A 108 3.20 -3.78 10.35
C PHE A 108 3.12 -2.27 10.53
N PHE A 109 2.02 -1.63 10.10
CA PHE A 109 1.76 -0.23 10.40
C PHE A 109 1.77 0.03 11.92
N ARG A 110 1.03 -0.77 12.68
CA ARG A 110 1.01 -0.73 14.15
C ARG A 110 2.40 -0.96 14.74
N LYS A 111 3.16 -1.93 14.23
CA LYS A 111 4.52 -2.22 14.70
C LYS A 111 5.45 -1.01 14.57
N ILE A 112 5.34 -0.24 13.49
CA ILE A 112 6.11 1.00 13.31
C ILE A 112 5.67 2.08 14.30
N ILE A 113 4.35 2.32 14.42
CA ILE A 113 3.80 3.33 15.36
C ILE A 113 4.25 3.04 16.79
N LEU A 114 4.09 1.80 17.25
CA LEU A 114 4.46 1.41 18.62
C LEU A 114 5.97 1.46 18.87
N TRP A 115 6.80 1.40 17.82
CA TRP A 115 8.24 1.48 17.96
C TRP A 115 8.70 2.91 18.32
N PHE A 116 8.18 3.94 17.65
CA PHE A 116 8.59 5.33 17.94
C PHE A 116 7.63 6.10 18.86
N ALA A 117 6.37 5.67 18.99
CA ALA A 117 5.36 6.33 19.80
C ALA A 117 4.43 5.33 20.54
N PRO A 118 4.98 4.50 21.44
CA PRO A 118 4.21 3.52 22.22
C PRO A 118 3.08 4.14 23.05
N GLN A 119 3.22 5.41 23.44
CA GLN A 119 2.20 6.17 24.18
C GLN A 119 1.01 6.61 23.33
N ASN A 120 1.14 6.62 21.99
CA ASN A 120 0.13 7.12 21.06
C ASN A 120 -0.48 5.97 20.25
N THR A 121 -0.94 4.94 20.95
CA THR A 121 -1.50 3.73 20.33
C THR A 121 -2.69 4.00 19.41
N VAL A 122 -3.43 5.10 19.63
CA VAL A 122 -4.56 5.55 18.78
C VAL A 122 -4.21 5.62 17.29
N PHE A 123 -2.99 6.01 16.93
CA PHE A 123 -2.59 6.09 15.52
C PHE A 123 -2.43 4.73 14.87
N SER A 124 -2.22 3.66 15.65
CA SER A 124 -2.18 2.30 15.10
C SER A 124 -3.50 1.92 14.44
N TYR A 125 -4.63 2.43 14.94
CA TYR A 125 -5.96 2.17 14.39
C TYR A 125 -6.16 2.75 12.98
N LEU A 126 -5.41 3.80 12.62
CA LEU A 126 -5.44 4.33 11.25
C LEU A 126 -4.92 3.30 10.24
N GLY A 127 -4.00 2.42 10.64
CA GLY A 127 -3.56 1.31 9.78
C GLY A 127 -4.71 0.37 9.39
N VAL A 128 -5.71 0.19 10.25
CA VAL A 128 -6.90 -0.61 9.94
C VAL A 128 -7.79 0.11 8.93
N LEU A 129 -8.00 1.41 9.15
CA LEU A 129 -8.83 2.24 8.28
C LEU A 129 -8.25 2.37 6.87
N PHE A 130 -6.94 2.64 6.77
CA PHE A 130 -6.23 2.76 5.49
C PHE A 130 -5.93 1.40 4.82
N ALA A 131 -6.22 0.25 5.44
CA ALA A 131 -6.12 -1.03 4.77
C ALA A 131 -7.13 -1.11 3.60
N HIS A 132 -8.34 -0.57 3.76
CA HIS A 132 -9.34 -0.47 2.70
C HIS A 132 -9.18 0.79 1.84
N ASN A 133 -7.94 1.11 1.46
CA ASN A 133 -7.69 2.29 0.62
C ASN A 133 -8.08 2.05 -0.86
N HIS A 134 -8.20 3.12 -1.64
CA HIS A 134 -8.56 3.07 -3.06
C HIS A 134 -7.66 2.18 -3.92
N LEU A 135 -6.36 2.07 -3.65
CA LEU A 135 -5.47 1.19 -4.42
C LEU A 135 -5.79 -0.30 -4.22
N PHE A 136 -6.29 -0.68 -3.04
CA PHE A 136 -6.79 -2.03 -2.80
C PHE A 136 -8.00 -2.34 -3.70
N TYR A 137 -8.93 -1.40 -3.86
CA TYR A 137 -10.11 -1.58 -4.71
C TYR A 137 -9.82 -1.38 -6.21
N PHE A 138 -8.79 -0.63 -6.56
CA PHE A 138 -8.23 -0.62 -7.91
C PHE A 138 -7.60 -1.97 -8.27
N GLY A 139 -7.40 -2.87 -7.30
CA GLY A 139 -6.83 -4.17 -7.56
C GLY A 139 -5.33 -4.13 -7.77
N PHE A 140 -4.62 -3.07 -7.35
CA PHE A 140 -3.16 -2.95 -7.51
C PHE A 140 -2.42 -3.88 -6.55
N TYR A 141 -2.56 -5.20 -6.72
CA TYR A 141 -2.11 -6.24 -5.78
C TYR A 141 -0.61 -6.15 -5.53
N ASN A 142 0.16 -5.96 -6.59
CA ASN A 142 1.59 -5.70 -6.52
C ASN A 142 1.94 -4.47 -5.67
N MET A 143 1.20 -3.36 -5.79
CA MET A 143 1.48 -2.16 -5.01
C MET A 143 1.10 -2.31 -3.53
N ILE A 144 -0.04 -2.93 -3.22
CA ILE A 144 -0.47 -3.13 -1.83
C ILE A 144 0.43 -4.13 -1.10
N ILE A 145 0.94 -5.16 -1.79
CA ILE A 145 1.97 -6.07 -1.25
C ILE A 145 3.27 -5.30 -1.01
N ALA A 146 3.68 -4.45 -1.96
CA ALA A 146 4.86 -3.59 -1.80
C ALA A 146 4.72 -2.66 -0.58
N LEU A 147 3.54 -2.10 -0.30
CA LEU A 147 3.30 -1.27 0.89
C LEU A 147 3.47 -2.06 2.20
N VAL A 148 3.01 -3.30 2.25
CA VAL A 148 3.25 -4.19 3.41
C VAL A 148 4.74 -4.47 3.57
N ALA A 149 5.43 -4.78 2.47
CA ALA A 149 6.88 -5.02 2.48
C ALA A 149 7.67 -3.75 2.85
N PHE A 150 7.21 -2.56 2.44
CA PHE A 150 7.76 -1.26 2.88
C PHE A 150 7.67 -1.11 4.41
N PHE A 151 6.52 -1.41 5.00
CA PHE A 151 6.37 -1.36 6.46
C PHE A 151 7.24 -2.40 7.16
N ALA A 152 7.26 -3.64 6.67
CA ALA A 152 8.11 -4.69 7.21
C ALA A 152 9.60 -4.31 7.15
N THR A 153 10.04 -3.73 6.04
CA THR A 153 11.41 -3.24 5.83
C THR A 153 11.77 -2.11 6.78
N THR A 154 10.87 -1.12 6.90
CA THR A 154 11.02 0.00 7.84
C THR A 154 11.15 -0.51 9.28
N TYR A 155 10.25 -1.40 9.70
CA TYR A 155 10.30 -2.02 11.03
C TYR A 155 11.57 -2.86 11.25
N TYR A 156 12.03 -3.58 10.22
CA TYR A 156 13.25 -4.38 10.28
C TYR A 156 14.49 -3.50 10.50
N ILE A 157 14.62 -2.41 9.75
CA ILE A 157 15.72 -1.44 9.89
C ILE A 157 15.74 -0.81 11.29
N LEU A 158 14.57 -0.49 11.83
CA LEU A 158 14.43 0.12 13.15
C LEU A 158 14.88 -0.80 14.28
N ASN A 159 14.57 -2.10 14.21
CA ASN A 159 14.81 -3.05 15.31
C ASN A 159 16.14 -3.80 15.22
N TYR A 160 16.55 -4.19 14.01
CA TYR A 160 17.61 -5.19 13.86
C TYR A 160 18.93 -4.60 13.36
N VAL A 161 18.89 -3.52 12.58
CA VAL A 161 20.09 -2.94 11.96
C VAL A 161 20.83 -2.04 12.96
N ASN A 162 21.57 -2.65 13.88
CA ASN A 162 22.36 -1.95 14.91
C ASN A 162 23.84 -2.34 14.93
N LYS A 163 24.24 -3.28 14.08
CA LYS A 163 25.63 -3.73 13.90
C LYS A 163 25.83 -4.17 12.45
N ILE A 164 27.06 -4.11 11.94
CA ILE A 164 27.36 -4.64 10.61
C ILE A 164 27.31 -6.16 10.68
N ASN A 165 26.42 -6.78 9.90
CA ASN A 165 26.23 -8.22 9.88
C ASN A 165 25.72 -8.66 8.51
N PHE A 166 26.40 -9.63 7.88
CA PHE A 166 26.02 -10.17 6.58
C PHE A 166 24.59 -10.71 6.56
N ARG A 167 24.14 -11.38 7.63
CA ARG A 167 22.75 -11.87 7.72
C ARG A 167 21.73 -10.73 7.64
N GLN A 168 22.07 -9.56 8.19
CA GLN A 168 21.20 -8.38 8.14
C GLN A 168 21.18 -7.75 6.75
N ILE A 169 22.34 -7.69 6.09
CA ILE A 169 22.46 -7.22 4.71
C ILE A 169 21.65 -8.14 3.77
N ALA A 170 21.83 -9.46 3.88
CA ALA A 170 21.13 -10.44 3.05
C ALA A 170 19.61 -10.38 3.25
N ALA A 171 19.13 -10.38 4.51
CA ALA A 171 17.70 -10.27 4.79
C ALA A 171 17.10 -8.95 4.27
N LEU A 172 17.81 -7.84 4.44
CA LEU A 172 17.38 -6.54 3.95
C LEU A 172 17.39 -6.48 2.41
N SER A 173 18.37 -7.13 1.77
CA SER A 173 18.44 -7.23 0.32
C SER A 173 17.27 -8.02 -0.27
N LEU A 174 16.91 -9.14 0.37
CA LEU A 174 15.70 -9.89 0.00
C LEU A 174 14.43 -9.06 0.13
N LEU A 175 14.31 -8.23 1.17
CA LEU A 175 13.18 -7.32 1.33
C LEU A 175 13.14 -6.25 0.23
N PHE A 176 14.28 -5.66 -0.14
CA PHE A 176 14.34 -4.72 -1.27
C PHE A 176 14.02 -5.39 -2.61
N LEU A 177 14.48 -6.63 -2.83
CA LEU A 177 14.13 -7.42 -4.03
C LEU A 177 12.64 -7.76 -4.07
N LEU A 178 12.05 -8.15 -2.93
CA LEU A 178 10.61 -8.38 -2.81
C LEU A 178 9.83 -7.12 -3.20
N ILE A 179 10.25 -5.94 -2.73
CA ILE A 179 9.60 -4.67 -3.08
C ILE A 179 9.82 -4.33 -4.54
N TYR A 180 11.01 -4.58 -5.11
CA TYR A 180 11.28 -4.39 -6.54
C TYR A 180 10.32 -5.19 -7.41
N PHE A 181 10.28 -6.52 -7.21
CA PHE A 181 9.40 -7.40 -7.96
C PHE A 181 7.92 -7.17 -7.65
N SER A 182 7.59 -6.47 -6.57
CA SER A 182 6.24 -5.99 -6.31
C SER A 182 6.00 -4.69 -7.08
N HIS A 183 6.61 -3.57 -6.70
CA HIS A 183 6.31 -2.27 -7.32
C HIS A 183 7.47 -1.25 -7.19
N ILE A 184 7.92 -0.70 -8.33
CA ILE A 184 9.08 0.19 -8.42
C ILE A 184 8.95 1.51 -7.63
N LEU A 185 7.78 2.17 -7.66
CA LEU A 185 7.58 3.41 -6.89
C LEU A 185 7.79 3.17 -5.39
N ILE A 186 7.26 2.07 -4.86
CA ILE A 186 7.40 1.75 -3.45
C ILE A 186 8.84 1.37 -3.11
N LEU A 187 9.59 0.76 -4.05
CA LEU A 187 11.03 0.56 -3.88
C LEU A 187 11.76 1.90 -3.70
N MET A 188 11.52 2.88 -4.58
CA MET A 188 12.14 4.21 -4.49
C MET A 188 11.83 4.90 -3.16
N VAL A 189 10.56 4.85 -2.75
CA VAL A 189 10.10 5.38 -1.46
C VAL A 189 10.78 4.66 -0.29
N THR A 190 10.90 3.33 -0.35
CA THR A 190 11.52 2.53 0.70
C THR A 190 13.00 2.84 0.82
N ILE A 191 13.72 2.99 -0.30
CA ILE A 191 15.13 3.38 -0.30
C ILE A 191 15.29 4.78 0.32
N LEU A 192 14.47 5.75 -0.10
CA LEU A 192 14.49 7.10 0.48
C LEU A 192 14.28 7.06 1.99
N VAL A 193 13.24 6.37 2.47
CA VAL A 193 12.98 6.22 3.90
C VAL A 193 14.15 5.51 4.59
N ALA A 194 14.65 4.41 4.05
CA ALA A 194 15.77 3.67 4.60
C ALA A 194 17.03 4.53 4.76
N LEU A 195 17.31 5.43 3.82
CA LEU A 195 18.45 6.36 3.88
C LEU A 195 18.24 7.50 4.90
N LEU A 196 16.99 7.91 5.14
CA LEU A 196 16.66 8.96 6.11
C LEU A 196 16.54 8.44 7.55
N LEU A 197 16.11 7.20 7.78
CA LEU A 197 15.94 6.62 9.11
C LEU A 197 17.20 6.69 10.01
N PRO A 198 18.44 6.48 9.51
CA PRO A 198 19.65 6.64 10.30
C PRO A 198 19.79 8.01 10.94
N LEU A 199 19.27 9.08 10.34
CA LEU A 199 19.34 10.44 10.92
C LEU A 199 18.70 10.51 12.30
N ALA A 200 17.66 9.72 12.54
CA ALA A 200 16.99 9.67 13.84
C ALA A 200 17.82 8.97 14.94
N SER A 201 18.94 8.32 14.58
CA SER A 201 19.88 7.76 15.56
C SER A 201 20.87 8.80 16.09
N LEU A 202 21.01 9.95 15.41
CA LEU A 202 21.87 11.04 15.86
C LEU A 202 21.28 11.72 17.08
N LYS A 203 22.12 12.00 18.08
CA LYS A 203 21.72 12.72 19.28
C LYS A 203 22.25 14.15 19.20
N ILE A 204 21.40 15.14 19.45
CA ILE A 204 21.83 16.53 19.56
C ILE A 204 21.86 16.93 21.03
N GLU A 205 23.05 17.33 21.48
CA GLU A 205 23.34 17.84 22.81
C GLU A 205 23.71 19.32 22.70
N LYS A 206 23.19 20.13 23.61
CA LYS A 206 23.49 21.57 23.67
C LYS A 206 24.49 21.78 24.79
N THR A 207 25.73 22.10 24.43
CA THR A 207 26.78 22.54 25.36
C THR A 207 26.81 24.08 25.36
N GLU A 208 27.37 24.70 26.40
CA GLU A 208 27.25 26.14 26.74
C GLU A 208 27.25 27.13 25.57
N ASN A 209 27.98 26.87 24.47
CA ASN A 209 27.93 27.69 23.25
C ASN A 209 27.89 26.90 21.91
N ARG A 210 27.67 25.57 21.91
CA ARG A 210 27.68 24.75 20.67
C ARG A 210 26.66 23.62 20.69
N LEU A 211 26.07 23.35 19.53
CA LEU A 211 25.31 22.13 19.27
C LEU A 211 26.29 21.02 18.90
N VAL A 212 26.35 19.97 19.72
CA VAL A 212 27.16 18.78 19.46
C VAL A 212 26.25 17.66 19.00
N VAL A 213 26.52 17.13 17.80
CA VAL A 213 25.84 15.94 17.28
C VAL A 213 26.68 14.72 17.63
N SER A 214 26.10 13.80 18.40
CA SER A 214 26.73 12.54 18.83
C SER A 214 26.04 11.32 18.22
N ASN A 215 26.60 10.13 18.47
CA ASN A 215 26.12 8.83 17.97
C ASN A 215 26.33 8.55 16.46
N TRP A 216 27.30 9.21 15.83
CA TRP A 216 27.72 8.96 14.44
C TRP A 216 28.05 7.49 14.14
N ARG A 217 28.57 6.76 15.14
CA ARG A 217 28.87 5.31 15.00
C ARG A 217 27.62 4.52 14.59
N LEU A 218 26.49 4.73 15.25
CA LEU A 218 25.25 4.01 14.93
C LEU A 218 24.68 4.45 13.58
N PHE A 219 24.77 5.75 13.27
CA PHE A 219 24.40 6.30 11.97
C PHE A 219 25.15 5.60 10.82
N TYR A 220 26.48 5.58 10.88
CA TYR A 220 27.30 4.93 9.86
C TYR A 220 27.11 3.41 9.82
N THR A 221 26.94 2.78 10.98
CA THR A 221 26.63 1.33 11.06
C THR A 221 25.36 0.99 10.28
N LYS A 222 24.30 1.80 10.43
CA LYS A 222 23.06 1.60 9.68
C LYS A 222 23.28 1.78 8.18
N LEU A 223 23.98 2.84 7.76
CA LEU A 223 24.28 3.07 6.34
C LEU A 223 25.12 1.96 5.72
N MET A 224 26.12 1.43 6.44
CA MET A 224 26.97 0.33 5.98
C MET A 224 26.21 -1.00 5.80
N VAL A 225 25.03 -1.15 6.41
CA VAL A 225 24.15 -2.30 6.15
C VAL A 225 23.15 -2.00 5.04
N ILE A 226 22.58 -0.79 5.02
CA ILE A 226 21.53 -0.39 4.09
C ILE A 226 22.07 -0.24 2.66
N LEU A 227 23.20 0.45 2.48
CA LEU A 227 23.74 0.73 1.14
C LEU A 227 24.10 -0.54 0.37
N PRO A 228 24.80 -1.55 0.94
CA PRO A 228 25.03 -2.79 0.21
C PRO A 228 23.76 -3.59 -0.05
N ALA A 229 22.77 -3.54 0.86
CA ALA A 229 21.53 -4.28 0.72
C ALA A 229 20.66 -3.78 -0.43
N THR A 230 20.72 -2.49 -0.79
CA THR A 230 19.94 -1.91 -1.89
C THR A 230 20.53 -2.21 -3.27
N ILE A 231 21.81 -2.57 -3.37
CA ILE A 231 22.52 -2.73 -4.66
C ILE A 231 21.77 -3.64 -5.64
N PRO A 232 21.33 -4.86 -5.28
CA PRO A 232 20.69 -5.76 -6.25
C PRO A 232 19.38 -5.18 -6.80
N ALA A 233 18.55 -4.59 -5.93
CA ALA A 233 17.28 -3.99 -6.34
C ALA A 233 17.48 -2.72 -7.19
N ILE A 234 18.50 -1.91 -6.90
CA ILE A 234 18.85 -0.74 -7.71
C ILE A 234 19.37 -1.17 -9.08
N ALA A 235 20.18 -2.23 -9.16
CA ALA A 235 20.68 -2.74 -10.43
C ALA A 235 19.53 -3.20 -11.35
N LEU A 236 18.57 -3.95 -10.82
CA LEU A 236 17.38 -4.36 -11.56
C LEU A 236 16.47 -3.18 -11.92
N ALA A 237 16.30 -2.21 -11.01
CA ALA A 237 15.54 -0.99 -11.30
C ALA A 237 16.20 -0.17 -12.43
N GLY A 238 17.53 -0.05 -12.43
CA GLY A 238 18.28 0.58 -13.50
C GLY A 238 18.11 -0.14 -14.83
N GLN A 239 18.21 -1.47 -14.84
CA GLN A 239 17.96 -2.29 -16.04
C GLN A 239 16.54 -2.09 -16.56
N TYR A 240 15.53 -2.11 -15.68
CA TYR A 240 14.14 -1.89 -16.07
C TYR A 240 13.93 -0.50 -16.68
N LEU A 241 14.37 0.56 -16.00
CA LEU A 241 14.19 1.94 -16.47
C LEU A 241 14.95 2.23 -17.77
N TRP A 242 16.02 1.51 -18.05
CA TRP A 242 16.77 1.63 -19.30
C TRP A 242 16.09 0.95 -20.49
N ASN A 243 15.36 -0.14 -20.25
CA ASN A 243 14.82 -0.99 -21.31
C ASN A 243 13.31 -0.85 -21.53
N VAL A 244 12.58 -0.22 -20.58
CA VAL A 244 11.12 -0.14 -20.62
C VAL A 244 10.65 1.32 -20.59
N ASP A 245 10.21 1.80 -21.75
CA ASP A 245 9.44 3.04 -21.83
C ASP A 245 8.05 2.83 -21.22
N SER A 246 7.88 3.35 -20.01
CA SER A 246 6.63 3.28 -19.22
C SER A 246 5.99 4.65 -19.02
N LEU A 247 6.53 5.69 -19.65
CA LEU A 247 6.03 7.05 -19.55
C LEU A 247 4.92 7.28 -20.57
N GLU A 248 3.68 7.14 -20.10
CA GLU A 248 2.52 7.62 -20.84
C GLU A 248 2.45 9.15 -20.80
N THR A 249 2.07 9.77 -21.92
CA THR A 249 1.72 11.19 -21.94
C THR A 249 0.39 11.37 -21.22
N ALA A 250 0.46 11.89 -20.00
CA ALA A 250 -0.73 12.17 -19.21
C ALA A 250 -0.75 13.62 -18.77
N GLU A 251 -1.94 14.21 -18.78
CA GLU A 251 -2.17 15.51 -18.20
C GLU A 251 -2.09 15.45 -16.67
N ARG A 252 -1.87 16.61 -16.07
CA ARG A 252 -1.95 16.76 -14.62
C ARG A 252 -3.42 16.84 -14.21
N ILE A 253 -3.78 16.22 -13.09
CA ILE A 253 -5.09 16.43 -12.48
C ILE A 253 -5.25 17.90 -12.08
N ASP A 254 -6.46 18.42 -12.24
CA ASP A 254 -6.79 19.77 -11.82
C ASP A 254 -6.43 20.04 -10.35
N MET A 255 -5.86 21.21 -10.08
CA MET A 255 -5.35 21.55 -8.74
C MET A 255 -6.47 21.55 -7.69
N LYS A 256 -7.68 22.03 -8.05
CA LYS A 256 -8.82 22.04 -7.13
C LYS A 256 -9.23 20.62 -6.76
N MET A 257 -9.21 19.69 -7.72
CA MET A 257 -9.47 18.28 -7.47
C MET A 257 -8.43 17.66 -6.52
N LEU A 258 -7.13 17.97 -6.70
CA LEU A 258 -6.08 17.50 -5.78
C LEU A 258 -6.22 18.07 -4.36
N PHE A 259 -6.61 19.35 -4.23
CA PHE A 259 -6.93 19.93 -2.93
C PHE A 259 -8.13 19.23 -2.28
N ASN A 260 -9.18 18.95 -3.05
CA ASN A 260 -10.34 18.19 -2.57
C ASN A 260 -9.92 16.79 -2.11
N TRP A 261 -9.01 16.10 -2.81
CA TRP A 261 -8.52 14.79 -2.38
C TRP A 261 -7.84 14.80 -1.01
N MET A 262 -7.17 15.90 -0.66
CA MET A 262 -6.58 16.07 0.68
C MET A 262 -7.65 16.33 1.75
N ILE A 263 -8.70 17.09 1.43
CA ILE A 263 -9.81 17.36 2.36
C ILE A 263 -10.67 16.10 2.54
N ASP A 264 -10.99 15.42 1.45
CA ASP A 264 -11.92 14.30 1.37
C ASP A 264 -11.26 12.98 1.77
N ILE A 265 -9.94 13.00 2.06
CA ILE A 265 -9.11 11.84 2.32
C ILE A 265 -9.40 10.78 1.25
N ARG A 266 -9.11 11.14 -0.02
CA ARG A 266 -9.36 10.33 -1.22
C ARG A 266 -9.08 8.84 -1.04
N PRO A 267 -8.00 8.42 -0.34
CA PRO A 267 -7.75 7.00 -0.16
C PRO A 267 -8.87 6.23 0.53
N LEU A 268 -9.67 6.87 1.39
CA LEU A 268 -10.77 6.22 2.11
C LEU A 268 -12.10 6.22 1.33
N LEU A 269 -12.14 6.77 0.12
CA LEU A 269 -13.31 6.82 -0.74
C LEU A 269 -13.11 5.95 -2.01
N PRO A 270 -12.93 4.63 -1.87
CA PRO A 270 -12.52 3.77 -2.97
C PRO A 270 -13.60 3.53 -4.04
N LEU A 271 -14.87 3.41 -3.63
CA LEU A 271 -15.96 2.90 -4.50
C LEU A 271 -16.87 3.99 -5.09
N CYS A 272 -17.11 5.07 -4.34
CA CYS A 272 -17.88 6.21 -4.84
C CYS A 272 -17.44 7.51 -4.17
N TYR A 273 -17.32 8.56 -4.97
CA TYR A 273 -17.28 9.94 -4.52
C TYR A 273 -18.70 10.47 -4.26
N CYS A 274 -19.40 9.83 -3.33
CA CYS A 274 -20.82 10.11 -3.04
C CYS A 274 -20.94 11.03 -1.81
N ALA A 275 -21.84 12.01 -1.87
CA ALA A 275 -22.06 13.01 -0.81
C ALA A 275 -22.28 12.37 0.58
N ASP A 276 -23.04 11.28 0.67
CA ASP A 276 -23.39 10.67 1.97
C ASP A 276 -22.21 10.00 2.70
N ARG A 277 -21.06 9.82 2.04
CA ARG A 277 -19.88 9.15 2.64
C ARG A 277 -18.71 10.10 2.86
N ILE A 278 -18.69 11.21 2.12
CA ILE A 278 -17.69 12.26 2.26
C ILE A 278 -17.70 12.88 3.66
N TYR A 279 -18.87 12.93 4.32
CA TYR A 279 -18.98 13.47 5.67
C TYR A 279 -18.11 12.72 6.69
N PHE A 280 -17.98 11.40 6.57
CA PHE A 280 -17.12 10.61 7.47
C PHE A 280 -15.64 10.98 7.30
N THR A 281 -15.19 11.18 6.06
CA THR A 281 -13.80 11.56 5.78
C THR A 281 -13.53 13.02 6.09
N HIS A 282 -14.52 13.92 5.94
CA HIS A 282 -14.45 15.30 6.42
C HIS A 282 -14.30 15.39 7.93
N VAL A 283 -15.05 14.58 8.70
CA VAL A 283 -14.88 14.53 10.16
C VAL A 283 -13.48 14.07 10.54
N LEU A 284 -12.94 13.08 9.84
CA LEU A 284 -11.56 12.62 10.05
C LEU A 284 -10.52 13.68 9.63
N SER A 285 -10.78 14.40 8.55
CA SER A 285 -9.94 15.49 8.06
C SER A 285 -9.91 16.66 9.05
N ALA A 286 -11.07 17.03 9.59
CA ALA A 286 -11.19 18.02 10.66
C ALA A 286 -10.45 17.57 11.93
N LEU A 287 -10.49 16.28 12.27
CA LEU A 287 -9.70 15.72 13.37
C LEU A 287 -8.20 15.84 13.10
N PHE A 288 -7.72 15.50 11.90
CA PHE A 288 -6.31 15.67 11.52
C PHE A 288 -5.90 17.14 11.59
N LEU A 289 -6.72 18.06 11.07
CA LEU A 289 -6.46 19.49 11.16
C LEU A 289 -6.38 19.96 12.62
N LEU A 290 -7.32 19.55 13.47
CA LEU A 290 -7.32 19.86 14.89
C LEU A 290 -6.05 19.34 15.58
N MET A 291 -5.59 18.13 15.24
CA MET A 291 -4.33 17.57 15.74
C MET A 291 -3.11 18.36 15.25
N ILE A 292 -3.07 18.76 13.98
CA ILE A 292 -2.00 19.62 13.43
C ILE A 292 -1.97 20.96 14.16
N VAL A 293 -3.11 21.63 14.28
CA VAL A 293 -3.22 22.94 14.96
C VAL A 293 -2.83 22.82 16.44
N THR A 294 -3.28 21.77 17.12
CA THR A 294 -2.90 21.50 18.52
C THR A 294 -1.39 21.31 18.65
N ASN A 295 -0.78 20.57 17.71
CA ASN A 295 0.66 20.38 17.69
C ASN A 295 1.41 21.69 17.48
N LEU A 296 1.02 22.49 16.48
CA LEU A 296 1.63 23.78 16.20
C LEU A 296 1.49 24.74 17.38
N TYR A 297 0.33 24.76 18.04
CA TYR A 297 0.11 25.55 19.25
C TYR A 297 1.07 25.16 20.37
N PHE A 298 1.22 23.86 20.66
CA PHE A 298 2.16 23.39 21.69
C PHE A 298 3.62 23.61 21.30
N LEU A 299 3.95 23.46 20.01
CA LEU A 299 5.28 23.76 19.49
C LEU A 299 5.63 25.23 19.74
N VAL A 300 4.76 26.16 19.35
CA VAL A 300 4.95 27.60 19.57
C VAL A 300 4.99 27.92 21.06
N LYS A 301 4.02 27.44 21.84
CA LYS A 301 3.93 27.74 23.29
C LYS A 301 5.14 27.26 24.08
N ASN A 302 5.66 26.07 23.76
CA ASN A 302 6.75 25.47 24.54
C ASN A 302 8.13 25.97 24.09
N ASN A 303 8.27 26.33 22.81
CA ASN A 303 9.57 26.62 22.21
C ASN A 303 9.77 28.10 21.85
N CYS A 304 8.71 28.89 21.70
CA CYS A 304 8.82 30.32 21.45
C CYS A 304 8.56 31.08 22.76
N ARG A 305 9.58 31.76 23.28
CA ARG A 305 9.42 32.70 24.40
C ARG A 305 9.83 34.09 23.94
N VAL A 306 8.96 35.06 24.15
CA VAL A 306 9.30 36.47 23.99
C VAL A 306 9.90 36.93 25.32
N SER A 307 11.18 37.27 25.30
CA SER A 307 11.90 37.81 26.46
C SER A 307 12.62 39.08 26.00
N GLU A 308 12.43 40.18 26.71
CA GLU A 308 13.08 41.48 26.41
C GLU A 308 12.85 41.97 24.96
N GLY A 309 11.63 41.78 24.43
CA GLY A 309 11.28 42.19 23.06
C GLY A 309 11.93 41.35 21.95
N LYS A 310 12.71 40.30 22.29
CA LYS A 310 13.33 39.38 21.32
C LYS A 310 12.65 38.01 21.39
N LEU A 311 12.26 37.50 20.22
CA LEU A 311 11.71 36.15 20.07
C LEU A 311 12.86 35.13 20.22
N ARG A 312 12.86 34.33 21.29
CA ARG A 312 13.77 33.20 21.46
C ARG A 312 13.06 31.91 21.08
N ILE A 313 13.54 31.24 20.03
CA ILE A 313 13.03 29.94 19.55
C ILE A 313 13.99 28.83 20.02
N HIS A 314 13.47 27.88 20.79
CA HIS A 314 14.18 26.65 21.16
C HIS A 314 13.77 25.51 20.23
N TRP A 315 14.60 25.15 19.28
CA TRP A 315 14.30 24.03 18.39
C TRP A 315 14.28 22.71 19.17
N PRO A 316 13.21 21.90 19.07
CA PRO A 316 13.20 20.57 19.64
C PRO A 316 14.29 19.73 18.96
N LYS A 317 14.85 18.76 19.69
CA LYS A 317 15.85 17.82 19.14
C LYS A 317 15.31 17.21 17.84
N PRO A 318 16.13 17.03 16.78
CA PRO A 318 15.69 16.31 15.60
C PRO A 318 15.34 14.90 16.04
N THR A 319 14.05 14.62 16.00
CA THR A 319 13.44 13.35 16.34
C THR A 319 12.88 12.77 15.05
N PHE A 320 12.43 11.51 15.11
CA PHE A 320 11.66 10.87 14.04
C PHE A 320 10.55 11.77 13.47
N SER A 321 10.00 12.66 14.28
CA SER A 321 9.02 13.68 13.89
C SER A 321 9.43 14.48 12.64
N ILE A 322 10.67 14.97 12.57
CA ILE A 322 11.10 15.82 11.43
C ILE A 322 11.18 15.01 10.14
N VAL A 323 11.67 13.76 10.21
CA VAL A 323 11.77 12.88 9.03
C VAL A 323 10.38 12.64 8.45
N TRP A 324 9.40 12.28 9.30
CA TRP A 324 8.04 12.04 8.84
C TRP A 324 7.33 13.32 8.35
N ALA A 325 7.58 14.47 8.99
CA ALA A 325 7.05 15.76 8.53
C ALA A 325 7.59 16.14 7.15
N LEU A 326 8.90 16.00 6.92
CA LEU A 326 9.54 16.29 5.65
C LEU A 326 9.02 15.35 4.55
N LEU A 327 8.86 14.06 4.85
CA LEU A 327 8.28 13.10 3.91
C LEU A 327 6.82 13.45 3.59
N PHE A 328 6.01 13.82 4.58
CA PHE A 328 4.64 14.27 4.35
C PHE A 328 4.60 15.51 3.43
N MET A 329 5.40 16.53 3.72
CA MET A 329 5.47 17.74 2.90
C MET A 329 5.99 17.44 1.49
N ALA A 330 7.03 16.61 1.36
CA ALA A 330 7.59 16.22 0.07
C ALA A 330 6.57 15.48 -0.79
N PHE A 331 5.90 14.45 -0.25
CA PHE A 331 4.91 13.69 -1.02
C PHE A 331 3.64 14.49 -1.33
N THR A 332 3.26 15.41 -0.44
CA THR A 332 2.22 16.40 -0.75
C THR A 332 2.65 17.32 -1.88
N ALA A 333 3.87 17.85 -1.88
CA ALA A 333 4.38 18.67 -2.97
C ALA A 333 4.45 17.89 -4.30
N LEU A 334 4.96 16.65 -4.27
CA LEU A 334 5.01 15.77 -5.44
C LEU A 334 3.61 15.54 -6.03
N LEU A 335 2.59 15.37 -5.18
CA LEU A 335 1.20 15.22 -5.62
C LEU A 335 0.71 16.38 -6.51
N PHE A 336 1.13 17.61 -6.21
CA PHE A 336 0.74 18.82 -6.97
C PHE A 336 1.66 19.14 -8.16
N ILE A 337 2.85 18.53 -8.23
CA ILE A 337 3.86 18.79 -9.26
C ILE A 337 3.79 17.75 -10.39
N PHE A 338 3.65 16.47 -10.06
CA PHE A 338 3.72 15.38 -11.03
C PHE A 338 2.46 15.28 -11.91
N THR A 339 2.65 14.86 -13.16
CA THR A 339 1.55 14.44 -14.04
C THR A 339 0.93 13.13 -13.55
N ASN A 340 -0.29 12.83 -13.98
CA ASN A 340 -1.00 11.63 -13.51
C ASN A 340 -0.76 10.39 -14.41
N ALA A 341 0.41 10.30 -15.02
CA ALA A 341 0.80 9.13 -15.81
C ALA A 341 0.78 7.88 -14.94
N ASN A 342 0.21 6.78 -15.44
CA ASN A 342 0.04 5.54 -14.67
C ASN A 342 -0.65 5.75 -13.29
N LEU A 343 -1.58 6.70 -13.20
CA LEU A 343 -2.31 7.04 -11.98
C LEU A 343 -1.38 7.46 -10.82
N MET A 344 -0.28 8.16 -11.13
CA MET A 344 0.72 8.58 -10.14
C MET A 344 0.13 9.39 -8.99
N SER A 345 -0.81 10.30 -9.23
CA SER A 345 -1.41 11.13 -8.17
C SER A 345 -2.18 10.27 -7.16
N GLU A 346 -2.88 9.23 -7.64
CA GLU A 346 -3.59 8.27 -6.78
C GLU A 346 -2.60 7.48 -5.90
N ARG A 347 -1.39 7.21 -6.39
CA ARG A 347 -0.33 6.54 -5.64
C ARG A 347 0.34 7.46 -4.61
N LEU A 348 0.55 8.73 -4.96
CA LEU A 348 1.20 9.71 -4.09
C LEU A 348 0.30 10.13 -2.92
N VAL A 349 -1.01 10.26 -3.13
CA VAL A 349 -1.93 10.71 -2.07
C VAL A 349 -1.96 9.74 -0.88
N ILE A 350 -1.97 8.42 -1.11
CA ILE A 350 -1.92 7.45 0.00
C ILE A 350 -0.59 7.51 0.76
N LEU A 351 0.54 7.71 0.07
CA LEU A 351 1.85 7.86 0.69
C LEU A 351 1.91 9.14 1.55
N ALA A 352 1.35 10.25 1.06
CA ALA A 352 1.22 11.48 1.82
C ALA A 352 0.44 11.24 3.13
N PHE A 353 -0.71 10.56 3.07
CA PHE A 353 -1.49 10.23 4.27
C PHE A 353 -0.78 9.27 5.23
N ILE A 354 -0.05 8.26 4.73
CA ILE A 354 0.77 7.37 5.56
C ILE A 354 1.82 8.18 6.33
N PHE A 355 2.54 9.07 5.65
CA PHE A 355 3.55 9.91 6.31
C PHE A 355 2.93 10.95 7.26
N LEU A 356 1.75 11.50 6.94
CA LEU A 356 0.98 12.33 7.86
C LEU A 356 0.65 11.55 9.14
N CYS A 357 0.17 10.31 9.02
CA CYS A 357 -0.15 9.48 10.18
C CYS A 357 1.09 9.21 11.05
N PHE A 358 2.24 8.88 10.43
CA PHE A 358 3.49 8.69 11.17
C PHE A 358 3.97 9.97 11.84
N TRP A 359 3.86 11.12 11.17
CA TRP A 359 4.23 12.40 11.76
C TRP A 359 3.33 12.75 12.94
N LEU A 360 2.00 12.67 12.79
CA LEU A 360 1.06 12.94 13.89
C LEU A 360 1.30 11.98 15.06
N ALA A 361 1.59 10.71 14.80
CA ALA A 361 1.88 9.74 15.85
C ALA A 361 3.10 10.10 16.72
N THR A 362 4.07 10.84 16.19
CA THR A 362 5.24 11.29 16.99
C THR A 362 4.94 12.49 17.91
N GLN A 363 3.75 13.09 17.83
CA GLN A 363 3.39 14.28 18.59
C GLN A 363 2.72 13.95 19.93
N THR A 364 2.61 14.94 20.81
CA THR A 364 1.90 14.80 22.09
C THR A 364 0.52 15.45 22.04
N TYR A 365 -0.48 14.75 22.57
CA TYR A 365 -1.87 15.20 22.57
C TYR A 365 -2.54 15.04 23.93
N PRO A 366 -3.54 15.88 24.24
CA PRO A 366 -4.35 15.69 25.44
C PRO A 366 -5.21 14.42 25.34
N ARG A 367 -5.47 13.79 26.49
CA ARG A 367 -6.18 12.49 26.55
C ARG A 367 -7.57 12.51 25.91
N TRP A 368 -8.27 13.65 25.95
CA TRP A 368 -9.59 13.76 25.33
C TRP A 368 -9.50 13.59 23.80
N LEU A 369 -8.47 14.15 23.17
CA LEU A 369 -8.29 14.07 21.72
C LEU A 369 -7.98 12.63 21.28
N HIS A 370 -7.23 11.87 22.08
CA HIS A 370 -7.04 10.43 21.85
C HIS A 370 -8.36 9.65 21.91
N LYS A 371 -9.21 9.91 22.92
CA LYS A 371 -10.50 9.23 23.04
C LYS A 371 -11.44 9.57 21.88
N THR A 372 -11.50 10.85 21.50
CA THR A 372 -12.27 11.32 20.35
C THR A 372 -11.78 10.67 19.06
N ALA A 373 -10.47 10.61 18.85
CA ALA A 373 -9.88 9.97 17.68
C ALA A 373 -10.20 8.47 17.61
N ILE A 374 -10.05 7.72 18.72
CA ILE A 374 -10.44 6.30 18.76
C ILE A 374 -11.92 6.13 18.40
N PHE A 375 -12.81 6.93 19.01
CA PHE A 375 -14.24 6.86 18.74
C PHE A 375 -14.56 7.09 17.26
N ILE A 376 -14.01 8.17 16.66
CA ILE A 376 -14.21 8.48 15.25
C ILE A 376 -13.70 7.35 14.36
N ILE A 377 -12.48 6.84 14.59
CA ILE A 377 -11.88 5.79 13.77
C ILE A 377 -12.70 4.50 13.85
N VAL A 378 -13.15 4.11 15.06
CA VAL A 378 -14.00 2.93 15.25
C VAL A 378 -15.32 3.06 14.52
N VAL A 379 -16.02 4.20 14.64
CA VAL A 379 -17.28 4.45 13.95
C VAL A 379 -17.10 4.38 12.44
N ILE A 380 -16.09 5.06 11.89
CA ILE A 380 -15.81 5.04 10.45
C ILE A 380 -15.51 3.60 9.99
N GLN A 381 -14.65 2.88 10.70
CA GLN A 381 -14.26 1.51 10.34
C GLN A 381 -15.47 0.57 10.27
N VAL A 382 -16.36 0.64 11.27
CA VAL A 382 -17.57 -0.18 11.32
C VAL A 382 -18.52 0.19 10.18
N CYS A 383 -18.82 1.49 10.00
CA CYS A 383 -19.70 1.96 8.94
C CYS A 383 -19.19 1.59 7.54
N PHE A 384 -17.89 1.73 7.30
CA PHE A 384 -17.27 1.41 6.02
C PHE A 384 -17.25 -0.10 5.77
N SER A 385 -17.00 -0.92 6.79
CA SER A 385 -17.07 -2.38 6.66
C SER A 385 -18.46 -2.86 6.26
N PHE A 386 -19.53 -2.27 6.82
CA PHE A 386 -20.90 -2.56 6.38
C PHE A 386 -21.15 -2.12 4.93
N TYR A 387 -20.69 -0.92 4.56
CA TYR A 387 -20.82 -0.39 3.20
C TYR A 387 -20.13 -1.28 2.17
N PHE A 388 -18.85 -1.64 2.40
CA PHE A 388 -18.08 -2.50 1.52
C PHE A 388 -18.70 -3.89 1.39
N THR A 389 -19.18 -4.47 2.50
CA THR A 389 -19.89 -5.76 2.46
C THR A 389 -21.11 -5.71 1.56
N ARG A 390 -21.92 -4.65 1.64
CA ARG A 390 -23.10 -4.48 0.79
C ARG A 390 -22.73 -4.34 -0.69
N ALA A 391 -21.74 -3.49 -0.99
CA ALA A 391 -21.28 -3.26 -2.35
C ALA A 391 -20.70 -4.54 -2.99
N MET A 392 -19.83 -5.25 -2.25
CA MET A 392 -19.16 -6.45 -2.76
C MET A 392 -20.12 -7.64 -2.94
N ARG A 393 -21.19 -7.74 -2.14
CA ARG A 393 -22.22 -8.78 -2.36
C ARG A 393 -22.90 -8.67 -3.71
N GLN A 394 -23.19 -7.46 -4.17
CA GLN A 394 -23.81 -7.25 -5.47
C GLN A 394 -22.84 -7.61 -6.60
N ASN A 395 -21.60 -7.13 -6.52
CA ASN A 395 -20.57 -7.46 -7.50
C ASN A 395 -20.24 -8.96 -7.53
N SER A 396 -20.18 -9.63 -6.38
CA SER A 396 -19.92 -11.08 -6.31
C SER A 396 -20.97 -11.89 -7.07
N ARG A 397 -22.25 -11.51 -7.02
CA ARG A 397 -23.32 -12.19 -7.78
C ARG A 397 -23.15 -12.03 -9.29
N GLN A 398 -22.67 -10.86 -9.73
CA GLN A 398 -22.40 -10.62 -11.14
C GLN A 398 -21.20 -11.43 -11.62
N VAL A 399 -20.15 -11.56 -10.79
CA VAL A 399 -19.02 -12.44 -11.09
C VAL A 399 -19.44 -13.91 -11.16
N GLU A 400 -20.36 -14.35 -10.30
CA GLU A 400 -20.93 -15.72 -10.39
C GLU A 400 -21.57 -15.99 -11.76
N LEU A 401 -22.35 -15.04 -12.30
CA LEU A 401 -22.93 -15.17 -13.64
C LEU A 401 -21.85 -15.25 -14.74
N ILE A 402 -20.76 -14.47 -14.63
CA ILE A 402 -19.61 -14.56 -15.55
C ILE A 402 -18.98 -15.96 -15.47
N LYS A 403 -18.80 -16.50 -14.26
CA LYS A 403 -18.23 -17.84 -14.05
C LYS A 403 -19.14 -18.95 -14.56
N GLU A 404 -20.47 -18.79 -14.51
CA GLU A 404 -21.40 -19.77 -15.10
C GLU A 404 -21.19 -19.91 -16.61
N VAL A 405 -20.93 -18.81 -17.34
CA VAL A 405 -20.62 -18.86 -18.78
C VAL A 405 -19.40 -19.73 -19.08
N THR A 406 -18.38 -19.74 -18.21
CA THR A 406 -17.15 -20.54 -18.42
C THR A 406 -17.39 -22.05 -18.43
N LEU A 407 -18.50 -22.51 -17.86
CA LEU A 407 -18.89 -23.92 -17.87
C LEU A 407 -19.20 -24.40 -19.30
N HIS A 408 -19.62 -23.48 -20.18
CA HIS A 408 -20.02 -23.78 -21.55
C HIS A 408 -18.93 -23.51 -22.60
N VAL A 409 -17.74 -23.04 -22.18
CA VAL A 409 -16.60 -22.76 -23.07
C VAL A 409 -15.56 -23.85 -22.94
N GLU A 410 -15.13 -24.47 -24.03
CA GLU A 410 -14.13 -25.56 -23.98
C GLU A 410 -12.73 -25.04 -23.58
N PRO A 411 -11.94 -25.80 -22.80
CA PRO A 411 -10.51 -25.52 -22.59
C PRO A 411 -9.76 -25.31 -23.92
N GLY A 412 -8.87 -24.34 -23.98
CA GLY A 412 -8.12 -23.98 -25.20
C GLY A 412 -8.83 -22.98 -26.11
N SER A 413 -10.11 -22.68 -25.87
CA SER A 413 -10.86 -21.72 -26.68
C SER A 413 -10.28 -20.31 -26.60
N LEU A 414 -10.35 -19.59 -27.72
CA LEU A 414 -10.11 -18.15 -27.81
C LEU A 414 -11.43 -17.40 -27.62
N LEU A 415 -11.48 -16.46 -26.68
CA LEU A 415 -12.69 -15.74 -26.29
C LEU A 415 -12.50 -14.23 -26.44
N LEU A 416 -13.39 -13.61 -27.22
CA LEU A 416 -13.52 -12.16 -27.33
C LEU A 416 -14.71 -11.69 -26.46
N PRO A 417 -14.46 -11.12 -25.27
CA PRO A 417 -15.54 -10.58 -24.45
C PRO A 417 -16.00 -9.22 -24.98
N PHE A 418 -17.31 -8.97 -24.94
CA PHE A 418 -17.87 -7.64 -25.15
C PHE A 418 -18.33 -7.07 -23.81
N ASN A 419 -17.51 -6.21 -23.21
CA ASN A 419 -17.79 -5.63 -21.89
C ASN A 419 -18.54 -4.30 -21.98
N PHE A 420 -19.86 -4.34 -21.83
CA PHE A 420 -20.70 -3.13 -21.78
C PHE A 420 -20.84 -2.53 -20.37
N ALA A 421 -20.35 -3.22 -19.33
CA ALA A 421 -20.51 -2.78 -17.94
C ALA A 421 -19.62 -1.58 -17.59
N SER A 422 -18.48 -1.42 -18.27
CA SER A 422 -17.53 -0.33 -18.07
C SER A 422 -18.15 1.06 -18.23
N ASN A 423 -19.22 1.19 -19.04
CA ASN A 423 -19.93 2.44 -19.29
C ASN A 423 -20.77 2.94 -18.09
N GLY A 424 -20.97 2.10 -17.06
CA GLY A 424 -21.75 2.47 -15.86
C GLY A 424 -21.21 1.93 -14.54
N ASN A 425 -20.28 0.98 -14.58
CA ASN A 425 -19.63 0.40 -13.41
C ASN A 425 -18.15 0.13 -13.70
N TRP A 426 -17.32 1.13 -13.40
CA TRP A 426 -15.87 1.10 -13.61
C TRP A 426 -15.20 -0.13 -13.00
N LEU A 427 -15.72 -0.66 -11.90
CA LEU A 427 -15.16 -1.83 -11.22
C LEU A 427 -15.21 -3.12 -12.06
N HIS A 428 -16.09 -3.17 -13.08
CA HIS A 428 -16.22 -4.32 -13.98
C HIS A 428 -15.32 -4.26 -15.21
N THR A 429 -14.49 -3.22 -15.36
CA THR A 429 -13.69 -2.99 -16.58
C THR A 429 -12.85 -4.21 -16.96
N HIS A 430 -12.17 -4.85 -16.00
CA HIS A 430 -11.37 -6.05 -16.27
C HIS A 430 -12.03 -7.36 -15.81
N SER A 431 -13.32 -7.33 -15.44
CA SER A 431 -14.07 -8.52 -15.03
C SER A 431 -14.04 -9.71 -16.01
N PRO A 432 -13.86 -9.54 -17.34
CA PRO A 432 -13.67 -10.67 -18.25
C PRO A 432 -12.48 -11.58 -17.90
N GLY A 433 -11.49 -11.11 -17.14
CA GLY A 433 -10.40 -11.94 -16.62
C GLY A 433 -10.89 -13.16 -15.82
N TYR A 434 -12.05 -13.06 -15.15
CA TYR A 434 -12.64 -14.19 -14.44
C TYR A 434 -13.04 -15.37 -15.35
N LEU A 435 -13.21 -15.13 -16.65
CA LEU A 435 -13.49 -16.19 -17.62
C LEU A 435 -12.31 -17.17 -17.75
N GLY A 436 -11.08 -16.63 -17.69
CA GLY A 436 -9.83 -17.40 -17.82
C GLY A 436 -9.11 -17.67 -16.50
N SER A 437 -9.61 -17.20 -15.36
CA SER A 437 -8.93 -17.30 -14.05
C SER A 437 -8.81 -18.71 -13.48
N GLY A 438 -9.69 -19.63 -13.86
CA GLY A 438 -9.71 -21.01 -13.33
C GLY A 438 -9.75 -22.09 -14.40
N LYS A 439 -9.71 -21.70 -15.67
CA LYS A 439 -9.81 -22.59 -16.83
C LYS A 439 -8.90 -22.03 -17.93
N PRO A 440 -8.16 -22.86 -18.66
CA PRO A 440 -7.23 -22.40 -19.70
C PRO A 440 -8.02 -21.92 -20.92
N ILE A 441 -8.57 -20.71 -20.84
CA ILE A 441 -9.31 -20.02 -21.89
C ILE A 441 -8.54 -18.76 -22.24
N ALA A 442 -8.23 -18.57 -23.51
CA ALA A 442 -7.52 -17.39 -23.98
C ALA A 442 -8.49 -16.21 -24.12
N VAL A 443 -8.61 -15.41 -23.08
CA VAL A 443 -9.36 -14.14 -23.11
C VAL A 443 -8.51 -13.06 -23.79
N ILE A 444 -9.00 -12.53 -24.93
CA ILE A 444 -8.26 -11.55 -25.75
C ILE A 444 -8.06 -10.21 -25.02
N GLU A 445 -8.98 -9.83 -24.13
CA GLU A 445 -8.94 -8.56 -23.37
C GLU A 445 -7.95 -8.57 -22.20
N ASN A 446 -6.78 -9.20 -22.37
CA ASN A 446 -5.69 -9.17 -21.39
C ASN A 446 -4.78 -7.96 -21.61
N TYR A 447 -5.18 -6.82 -21.02
CA TYR A 447 -4.41 -5.58 -21.14
C TYR A 447 -3.00 -5.71 -20.53
N GLU A 448 -2.82 -6.47 -19.44
CA GLU A 448 -1.51 -6.61 -18.79
C GLU A 448 -0.47 -7.24 -19.72
N ALA A 449 -0.88 -8.21 -20.54
CA ALA A 449 0.01 -8.86 -21.51
C ALA A 449 0.38 -7.96 -22.72
N GLN A 450 -0.29 -6.82 -22.88
CA GLN A 450 0.07 -5.80 -23.87
C GLN A 450 1.13 -4.83 -23.31
N LEU A 451 1.21 -4.71 -21.99
CA LEU A 451 2.10 -3.78 -21.30
C LEU A 451 3.47 -4.43 -21.05
N LYS A 452 4.53 -3.64 -21.21
CA LYS A 452 5.92 -4.13 -21.11
C LYS A 452 6.42 -4.31 -19.68
N TRP A 453 5.63 -3.95 -18.67
CA TRP A 453 6.01 -3.94 -17.25
C TRP A 453 5.26 -4.97 -16.40
N PHE A 454 4.71 -6.00 -17.04
CA PHE A 454 4.13 -7.18 -16.39
C PHE A 454 4.90 -8.46 -16.77
N PRO A 455 4.77 -9.55 -15.97
CA PRO A 455 5.56 -10.77 -16.15
C PRO A 455 5.24 -11.55 -17.44
N LEU A 456 4.10 -11.29 -18.07
CA LEU A 456 3.66 -11.97 -19.28
C LEU A 456 3.50 -10.99 -20.44
N THR A 457 3.70 -11.49 -21.66
CA THR A 457 3.46 -10.76 -22.91
C THR A 457 2.76 -11.66 -23.92
N TRP A 458 2.01 -11.06 -24.85
CA TRP A 458 1.49 -11.78 -26.01
C TRP A 458 2.63 -12.33 -26.88
N ASN A 459 2.47 -13.56 -27.35
CA ASN A 459 3.37 -14.16 -28.32
C ASN A 459 2.93 -13.81 -29.75
N MET A 460 3.41 -12.68 -30.26
CA MET A 460 3.11 -12.19 -31.62
C MET A 460 3.65 -13.08 -32.75
N LYS A 461 4.52 -14.05 -32.42
CA LYS A 461 5.02 -15.08 -33.37
C LYS A 461 4.30 -16.43 -33.17
N GLY A 462 3.20 -16.43 -32.41
CA GLY A 462 2.39 -17.61 -32.12
C GLY A 462 1.50 -18.03 -33.29
N PRO A 463 0.54 -18.94 -33.05
CA PRO A 463 -0.31 -19.53 -34.10
C PRO A 463 -1.22 -18.53 -34.83
N TYR A 464 -1.39 -17.33 -34.27
CA TYR A 464 -2.08 -16.21 -34.91
C TYR A 464 -1.08 -15.07 -35.07
N GLU A 465 -0.88 -14.59 -36.30
CA GLU A 465 -0.19 -13.32 -36.55
C GLU A 465 -1.05 -12.19 -36.02
N LEU A 466 -0.95 -11.94 -34.71
CA LEU A 466 -1.55 -10.78 -34.10
C LEU A 466 -0.76 -9.56 -34.59
N GLY A 467 -1.43 -8.64 -35.29
CA GLY A 467 -0.84 -7.34 -35.62
C GLY A 467 -0.62 -6.52 -34.35
N PRO A 468 0.32 -5.54 -34.35
CA PRO A 468 0.40 -4.59 -33.26
C PRO A 468 -0.95 -3.86 -33.12
N ILE A 469 -1.56 -3.93 -31.93
CA ILE A 469 -2.76 -3.18 -31.57
C ILE A 469 -2.36 -1.76 -31.19
#